data_AF-A0A4S8LT20-F1
#
_entry.id   AF-A0A4S8LT20-F1
#
_cell.length_a   1.000
_cell.length_b   1.000
_cell.length_c   1.000
_cell.angle_alpha   90.00
_cell.angle_beta   90.00
_cell.angle_gamma   90.00
#
_symmetry.space_group_name_H-M   'P 1'
#
loop_
_entity.id
_entity.type
_entity.pdbx_description
1 polymer ?
#
loop_
_entity_poly.entity_id
_entity_poly.type
_entity_poly.pdbx_seq_one_letter_code
_entity_poly.pdbx_strand_id
1 'polypeptide(L)'
;MSDNSPSKPVSFLKELSEDAQDLSHLLTKKKSPKIIEAQAKLILDQLVFMTPTDITACSNSESASSAIDKAITLVNAATNVSGVGHFNHLKKAQDIVQSIRRDHLKLRKRTIKSKQVVEDDEDASREEDVEVVEKVAASASD
;
A
#
# COMPACT_ATOMS: atom_id res chain seq x y z
N MET A 1 -7.43 -33.90 -5.74
CA MET A 1 -6.09 -33.31 -5.95
C MET A 1 -6.26 -31.81 -5.81
N SER A 2 -5.73 -31.20 -4.77
CA SER A 2 -5.79 -29.74 -4.61
C SER A 2 -4.81 -29.13 -5.59
N ASP A 3 -5.34 -28.32 -6.52
CA ASP A 3 -4.55 -27.58 -7.49
C ASP A 3 -3.68 -26.58 -6.70
N ASN A 4 -2.42 -26.94 -6.48
CA ASN A 4 -1.48 -26.17 -5.65
C ASN A 4 -0.78 -25.07 -6.48
N SER A 5 -1.39 -24.70 -7.61
CA SER A 5 -0.93 -23.63 -8.48
C SER A 5 -0.98 -22.32 -7.70
N PRO A 6 0.14 -21.60 -7.53
CA PRO A 6 0.13 -20.32 -6.86
C PRO A 6 -0.87 -19.40 -7.56
N SER A 7 -1.69 -18.71 -6.78
CA SER A 7 -2.62 -17.74 -7.36
C SER A 7 -1.82 -16.72 -8.18
N LYS A 8 -2.38 -16.26 -9.29
CA LYS A 8 -1.74 -15.28 -10.19
C LYS A 8 -1.10 -14.06 -9.46
N PRO A 9 -1.68 -13.52 -8.37
CA PRO A 9 -1.01 -12.48 -7.58
C PRO A 9 0.28 -12.94 -6.86
N VAL A 10 0.35 -14.21 -6.44
CA VAL A 10 1.53 -14.78 -5.77
C VAL A 10 2.68 -15.00 -6.75
N SER A 11 2.39 -15.44 -7.98
CA SER A 11 3.43 -15.57 -9.02
C SER A 11 4.00 -14.20 -9.42
N PHE A 12 3.14 -13.19 -9.60
CA PHE A 12 3.56 -11.81 -9.90
C PHE A 12 4.50 -11.23 -8.84
N LEU A 13 4.14 -11.33 -7.55
CA LEU A 13 4.97 -10.75 -6.48
C LEU A 13 6.32 -11.44 -6.36
N LYS A 14 6.37 -12.74 -6.64
CA LYS A 14 7.62 -13.49 -6.67
C LYS A 14 8.52 -12.97 -7.79
N GLU A 15 8.01 -12.88 -9.01
CA GLU A 15 8.75 -12.35 -10.18
C GLU A 15 9.25 -10.93 -9.92
N LEU A 16 8.37 -10.04 -9.44
CA LEU A 16 8.73 -8.66 -9.11
C LEU A 16 9.86 -8.58 -8.05
N SER A 17 9.82 -9.47 -7.06
CA SER A 17 10.82 -9.50 -5.99
C SER A 17 12.17 -10.01 -6.49
N GLU A 18 12.18 -11.02 -7.36
CA GLU A 18 13.37 -11.54 -8.03
C GLU A 18 14.00 -10.45 -8.92
N ASP A 19 13.18 -9.80 -9.75
CA ASP A 19 13.65 -8.74 -10.65
C ASP A 19 14.19 -7.52 -9.88
N ALA A 20 13.57 -7.16 -8.76
CA ALA A 20 14.06 -6.12 -7.86
C ALA A 20 15.39 -6.51 -7.21
N GLN A 21 15.56 -7.76 -6.80
CA GLN A 21 16.82 -8.25 -6.26
C GLN A 21 17.93 -8.19 -7.31
N ASP A 22 17.65 -8.61 -8.55
CA ASP A 22 18.59 -8.53 -9.65
C ASP A 22 18.99 -7.09 -9.95
N LEU A 23 18.03 -6.15 -9.99
CA LEU A 23 18.33 -4.73 -10.18
C LEU A 23 19.24 -4.18 -9.06
N SER A 24 18.98 -4.55 -7.81
CA SER A 24 19.84 -4.18 -6.68
C SER A 24 21.27 -4.70 -6.86
N HIS A 25 21.42 -5.96 -7.31
CA HIS A 25 22.74 -6.53 -7.59
C HIS A 25 23.45 -5.82 -8.76
N LEU A 26 22.72 -5.44 -9.81
CA LEU A 26 23.29 -4.71 -10.95
C LEU A 26 23.77 -3.31 -10.54
N LEU A 27 22.98 -2.60 -9.73
CA LEU A 27 23.32 -1.28 -9.18
C LEU A 27 24.55 -1.34 -8.26
N THR A 28 24.59 -2.29 -7.34
CA THR A 28 25.72 -2.46 -6.39
C THR A 28 27.01 -2.85 -7.10
N LYS A 29 26.94 -3.71 -8.13
CA LYS A 29 28.08 -4.09 -8.97
C LYS A 29 28.48 -3.02 -9.99
N LYS A 30 27.80 -1.86 -10.01
CA LYS A 30 28.02 -0.76 -10.97
C LYS A 30 28.14 -1.27 -12.41
N LYS A 31 27.19 -2.14 -12.80
CA LYS A 31 27.14 -2.70 -14.15
C LYS A 31 26.86 -1.62 -15.18
N SER A 32 26.95 -1.97 -16.46
CA SER A 32 26.73 -1.00 -17.52
C SER A 32 25.30 -0.42 -17.45
N PRO A 33 25.13 0.90 -17.71
CA PRO A 33 23.84 1.55 -17.75
C PRO A 33 22.76 0.80 -18.54
N LYS A 34 23.12 0.21 -19.68
CA LYS A 34 22.19 -0.53 -20.55
C LYS A 34 21.60 -1.77 -19.88
N ILE A 35 22.39 -2.49 -19.07
CA ILE A 35 21.90 -3.69 -18.37
C ILE A 35 20.98 -3.28 -17.22
N ILE A 36 21.35 -2.22 -16.50
CA ILE A 36 20.53 -1.64 -15.43
C ILE A 36 19.19 -1.14 -15.99
N GLU A 37 19.22 -0.49 -17.16
CA GLU A 37 18.03 0.02 -17.85
C GLU A 37 17.09 -1.10 -18.29
N ALA A 38 17.63 -2.18 -18.88
CA ALA A 38 16.84 -3.33 -19.30
C ALA A 38 16.11 -3.98 -18.10
N GLN A 39 16.81 -4.16 -16.98
CA GLN A 39 16.20 -4.75 -15.77
C GLN A 39 15.16 -3.81 -15.14
N ALA A 40 15.44 -2.51 -15.06
CA ALA A 40 14.48 -1.53 -14.56
C ALA A 40 13.22 -1.47 -15.44
N LYS A 41 13.36 -1.65 -16.76
CA LYS A 41 12.23 -1.71 -17.68
C LYS A 41 11.34 -2.93 -17.43
N LEU A 42 11.90 -4.10 -17.14
CA LEU A 42 11.12 -5.30 -16.80
C LEU A 42 10.21 -5.06 -15.59
N ILE A 43 10.76 -4.49 -14.52
CA ILE A 43 10.00 -4.12 -13.31
C ILE A 43 8.89 -3.11 -13.66
N LEU A 44 9.19 -2.11 -14.48
CA LEU A 44 8.20 -1.11 -14.87
C LEU A 44 7.07 -1.69 -15.71
N ASP A 45 7.38 -2.56 -16.66
CA ASP A 45 6.39 -3.23 -17.50
C ASP A 45 5.48 -4.08 -16.61
N GLN A 46 6.02 -4.87 -15.69
CA GLN A 46 5.25 -5.63 -14.70
C GLN A 46 4.28 -4.75 -13.90
N LEU A 47 4.76 -3.62 -13.36
CA LEU A 47 3.92 -2.68 -12.61
C LEU A 47 2.83 -2.05 -13.48
N VAL A 48 3.14 -1.69 -14.73
CA VAL A 48 2.20 -1.07 -15.67
C VAL A 48 1.11 -2.02 -16.14
N PHE A 49 1.41 -3.31 -16.23
CA PHE A 49 0.46 -4.35 -16.63
C PHE A 49 -0.31 -4.97 -15.46
N MET A 50 -0.17 -4.46 -14.24
CA MET A 50 -0.99 -4.88 -13.10
C MET A 50 -2.48 -4.69 -13.40
N THR A 51 -3.26 -5.74 -13.18
CA THR A 51 -4.72 -5.66 -13.28
C THR A 51 -5.32 -5.01 -12.04
N PRO A 52 -6.57 -4.52 -12.09
CA PRO A 52 -7.27 -4.03 -10.90
C PRO A 52 -7.33 -5.05 -9.75
N THR A 53 -7.40 -6.35 -10.09
CA THR A 53 -7.36 -7.45 -9.11
C THR A 53 -5.99 -7.52 -8.42
N ASP A 54 -4.90 -7.40 -9.18
CA ASP A 54 -3.54 -7.40 -8.63
C ASP A 54 -3.32 -6.20 -7.71
N ILE A 55 -3.80 -5.01 -8.12
CA ILE A 55 -3.74 -3.78 -7.32
C ILE A 55 -4.47 -3.97 -5.98
N THR A 56 -5.68 -4.55 -6.02
CA THR A 56 -6.48 -4.80 -4.81
C THR A 56 -5.80 -5.82 -3.90
N ALA A 57 -5.30 -6.93 -4.46
CA ALA A 57 -4.60 -7.95 -3.70
C ALA A 57 -3.33 -7.40 -3.03
N CYS A 58 -2.54 -6.60 -3.74
CA CYS A 58 -1.34 -5.98 -3.21
C CYS A 58 -1.65 -4.95 -2.13
N SER A 59 -2.71 -4.16 -2.28
CA SER A 59 -3.14 -3.16 -1.29
C SER A 59 -3.57 -3.79 0.04
N ASN A 60 -4.04 -5.04 0.01
CA ASN A 60 -4.46 -5.78 1.20
C ASN A 60 -3.31 -6.53 1.89
N SER A 61 -2.10 -6.51 1.33
CA SER A 61 -0.94 -7.21 1.86
C SER A 61 0.21 -6.26 2.14
N GLU A 62 0.64 -6.20 3.40
CA GLU A 62 1.77 -5.35 3.82
C GLU A 62 3.08 -5.80 3.16
N SER A 63 3.30 -7.11 3.04
CA SER A 63 4.49 -7.65 2.36
C SER A 63 4.50 -7.34 0.87
N ALA A 64 3.33 -7.41 0.21
CA ALA A 64 3.20 -7.04 -1.20
C ALA A 64 3.46 -5.54 -1.42
N SER A 65 2.84 -4.70 -0.59
CA SER A 65 3.03 -3.24 -0.64
C SER A 65 4.51 -2.86 -0.42
N SER A 66 5.17 -3.50 0.54
CA SER A 66 6.61 -3.30 0.81
C SER A 66 7.51 -3.76 -0.35
N ALA A 67 7.21 -4.90 -0.97
CA ALA A 67 7.96 -5.38 -2.14
C ALA A 67 7.86 -4.42 -3.33
N ILE A 68 6.66 -3.90 -3.60
CA ILE A 68 6.41 -2.90 -4.65
C ILE A 68 7.15 -1.59 -4.35
N ASP A 69 7.15 -1.15 -3.08
CA ASP A 69 7.87 0.05 -2.65
C ASP A 69 9.39 -0.09 -2.83
N LYS A 70 9.93 -1.26 -2.56
CA LYS A 70 11.33 -1.57 -2.80
C LYS A 70 11.66 -1.56 -4.30
N ALA A 71 10.81 -2.19 -5.12
CA ALA A 71 11.00 -2.24 -6.57
C ALA A 71 11.03 -0.84 -7.19
N ILE A 72 10.09 0.04 -6.86
CA ILE A 72 10.07 1.41 -7.40
C ILE A 72 11.24 2.26 -6.91
N THR A 73 11.70 2.04 -5.67
CA THR A 73 12.89 2.72 -5.12
C THR A 73 14.14 2.35 -5.92
N LEU A 74 14.30 1.09 -6.28
CA LEU A 74 15.43 0.62 -7.08
C LEU A 74 15.37 1.11 -8.52
N VAL A 75 14.17 1.16 -9.12
CA VAL A 75 13.98 1.77 -10.45
C VAL A 75 14.35 3.26 -10.46
N ASN A 76 13.98 4.02 -9.41
CA ASN A 76 14.40 5.41 -9.27
C ASN A 76 15.92 5.56 -9.05
N ALA A 77 16.58 4.58 -8.41
CA ALA A 77 18.03 4.57 -8.34
C ALA A 77 18.65 4.29 -9.73
N ALA A 78 18.03 3.41 -10.52
CA ALA A 78 18.45 3.08 -11.87
C ALA A 78 18.37 4.26 -12.85
N THR A 79 17.35 5.14 -12.73
CA THR A 79 17.27 6.36 -13.56
C THR A 79 18.45 7.29 -13.36
N ASN A 80 18.98 7.36 -12.13
CA ASN A 80 20.12 8.21 -11.81
C ASN A 80 21.43 7.67 -12.39
N VAL A 81 21.54 6.34 -12.55
CA VAL A 81 22.73 5.69 -13.11
C VAL A 81 22.72 5.72 -14.64
N SER A 82 21.57 5.52 -15.27
CA SER A 82 21.52 5.50 -16.74
C SER A 82 21.60 6.88 -17.37
N GLY A 83 21.25 7.95 -16.63
CA GLY A 83 21.15 9.31 -17.16
C GLY A 83 19.98 9.48 -18.14
N VAL A 84 19.12 8.47 -18.29
CA VAL A 84 18.03 8.46 -19.26
C VAL A 84 16.70 8.64 -18.53
N GLY A 85 16.25 9.89 -18.49
CA GLY A 85 14.93 10.28 -17.99
C GLY A 85 13.74 9.83 -18.86
N HIS A 86 13.81 8.70 -19.56
CA HIS A 86 12.75 8.24 -20.47
C HIS A 86 12.46 6.75 -20.34
N PHE A 87 12.29 6.29 -19.10
CA PHE A 87 11.40 5.16 -18.90
C PHE A 87 9.98 5.64 -19.21
N ASN A 88 9.52 5.43 -20.45
CA ASN A 88 8.17 5.82 -20.91
C ASN A 88 7.04 5.35 -19.97
N HIS A 89 7.31 4.28 -19.20
CA HIS A 89 6.39 3.65 -18.27
C HIS A 89 6.57 4.06 -16.81
N LEU A 90 7.62 4.82 -16.45
CA LEU A 90 7.91 5.17 -15.06
C LEU A 90 6.80 5.98 -14.42
N LYS A 91 6.31 7.03 -15.09
CA LYS A 91 5.21 7.85 -14.56
C LYS A 91 3.97 6.99 -14.31
N LYS A 92 3.61 6.14 -15.27
CA LYS A 92 2.44 5.26 -15.15
C LYS A 92 2.62 4.22 -14.03
N ALA A 93 3.80 3.64 -13.88
CA ALA A 93 4.10 2.73 -12.77
C ALA A 93 4.02 3.48 -11.42
N GLN A 94 4.57 4.69 -11.33
CA GLN A 94 4.48 5.52 -10.12
C GLN A 94 3.02 5.81 -9.75
N ASP A 95 2.17 6.15 -10.73
CA ASP A 95 0.74 6.41 -10.49
C ASP A 95 0.02 5.16 -9.92
N ILE A 96 0.32 3.97 -10.45
CA ILE A 96 -0.21 2.69 -9.95
C ILE A 96 0.26 2.42 -8.52
N VAL A 97 1.56 2.55 -8.25
CA VAL A 97 2.14 2.35 -6.91
C VAL A 97 1.54 3.34 -5.90
N GLN A 98 1.34 4.60 -6.29
CA GLN A 98 0.67 5.59 -5.45
C GLN A 98 -0.80 5.24 -5.17
N SER A 99 -1.49 4.58 -6.11
CA SER A 99 -2.84 4.05 -5.85
C SER A 99 -2.79 2.95 -4.79
N ILE A 100 -1.90 1.97 -4.95
CA ILE A 100 -1.71 0.86 -4.00
C ILE A 100 -1.42 1.39 -2.60
N ARG A 101 -0.49 2.35 -2.47
CA ARG A 101 -0.17 2.99 -1.19
C ARG A 101 -1.38 3.67 -0.54
N ARG A 102 -2.14 4.44 -1.33
CA ARG A 102 -3.34 5.13 -0.82
C ARG A 102 -4.39 4.15 -0.34
N ASP A 103 -4.61 3.07 -1.08
CA ASP A 103 -5.63 2.09 -0.75
C ASP A 103 -5.20 1.22 0.45
N HIS A 104 -3.93 0.84 0.53
CA HIS A 104 -3.34 0.21 1.70
C HIS A 104 -3.49 1.08 2.97
N LEU A 105 -3.19 2.39 2.88
CA LEU A 105 -3.34 3.32 4.00
C LEU A 105 -4.80 3.48 4.43
N LYS A 106 -5.74 3.59 3.47
CA LYS A 106 -7.17 3.64 3.78
C LYS A 106 -7.63 2.37 4.49
N LEU A 107 -7.17 1.20 4.03
CA LEU A 107 -7.51 -0.09 4.63
C LEU A 107 -7.01 -0.15 6.07
N ARG A 108 -5.73 0.19 6.31
CA ARG A 108 -5.14 0.21 7.65
C ARG A 108 -5.90 1.14 8.60
N LYS A 109 -6.26 2.34 8.15
CA LYS A 109 -7.07 3.29 8.94
C LYS A 109 -8.46 2.73 9.29
N ARG A 110 -9.11 2.03 8.36
CA ARG A 110 -10.39 1.35 8.64
C ARG A 110 -10.23 0.24 9.65
N THR A 111 -9.22 -0.63 9.49
CA THR A 111 -8.94 -1.71 10.44
C THR A 111 -8.65 -1.19 11.84
N ILE A 112 -7.90 -0.09 11.98
CA ILE A 112 -7.64 0.55 13.28
C ILE A 112 -8.93 1.08 13.89
N LYS A 113 -9.76 1.81 13.12
CA LYS A 113 -11.06 2.29 13.60
C LYS A 113 -11.99 1.16 14.01
N SER A 114 -12.04 0.07 13.24
CA SER A 114 -12.85 -1.10 13.58
C SER A 114 -12.34 -1.83 14.82
N LYS A 115 -11.02 -1.91 15.04
CA LYS A 115 -10.46 -2.45 16.28
C LYS A 115 -10.81 -1.59 17.49
N GLN A 116 -10.71 -0.27 17.35
CA GLN A 116 -11.09 0.67 18.42
C GLN A 116 -12.57 0.55 18.80
N VAL A 117 -13.47 0.42 17.81
CA VAL A 117 -14.92 0.23 18.06
C VAL A 117 -15.22 -1.10 18.76
N VAL A 118 -14.42 -2.15 18.52
CA VAL A 118 -14.62 -3.46 19.18
C VAL A 118 -14.01 -3.49 20.59
N GLU A 119 -12.97 -2.69 20.86
CA GLU A 119 -12.38 -2.56 22.21
C GLU A 119 -13.15 -1.59 23.12
N ASP A 120 -14.03 -0.73 22.58
CA ASP A 120 -14.89 0.19 23.35
C ASP A 120 -16.13 -0.47 23.98
N ASP A 121 -16.35 -1.78 23.80
CA ASP A 121 -17.53 -2.50 24.32
C ASP A 121 -17.31 -3.24 25.66
N GLU A 122 -16.12 -3.15 26.28
CA GLU A 122 -15.86 -3.67 27.63
C GLU A 122 -15.22 -2.64 28.59
N ASP A 123 -15.87 -1.49 28.80
CA ASP A 123 -15.70 -0.78 30.08
C ASP A 123 -17.05 -0.27 30.65
N ALA A 124 -17.57 -1.13 31.54
CA ALA A 124 -18.32 -0.83 32.76
C ALA A 124 -19.45 0.21 32.74
N SER A 125 -20.68 -0.30 32.81
CA SER A 125 -21.59 -0.16 33.97
C SER A 125 -21.34 0.98 34.98
N ARG A 126 -22.46 1.60 35.43
CA ARG A 126 -22.63 2.44 36.64
C ARG A 126 -22.27 3.92 36.38
N GLU A 127 -23.14 4.92 36.55
CA GLU A 127 -24.24 5.15 37.48
C GLU A 127 -25.39 5.89 36.79
N GLU A 128 -26.62 5.43 37.04
CA GLU A 128 -27.78 6.32 37.01
C GLU A 128 -27.54 7.37 38.10
N ASP A 129 -27.34 8.63 37.72
CA ASP A 129 -27.73 9.75 38.58
C ASP A 129 -28.43 10.79 37.70
N VAL A 130 -29.74 10.79 37.83
CA VAL A 130 -30.67 11.74 37.22
C VAL A 130 -30.54 13.05 37.99
N GLU A 131 -29.80 14.02 37.46
CA GLU A 131 -29.82 15.37 38.01
C GLU A 131 -31.13 16.06 37.57
N VAL A 132 -32.08 16.17 38.50
CA VAL A 132 -33.37 16.84 38.32
C VAL A 132 -33.11 18.34 38.16
N VAL A 133 -33.26 18.86 36.94
CA VAL A 133 -33.24 20.31 36.68
C VAL A 133 -34.51 20.93 37.27
N GLU A 134 -34.33 21.67 38.36
CA GLU A 134 -35.37 22.51 38.98
C GLU A 134 -35.85 23.56 37.96
N LYS A 135 -37.10 23.42 37.49
CA LYS A 135 -37.71 24.44 36.64
C LYS A 135 -38.15 25.62 37.49
N VAL A 136 -37.48 26.75 37.28
CA VAL A 136 -37.93 28.10 37.62
C VAL A 136 -39.39 28.28 37.19
N ALA A 137 -40.28 28.47 38.16
CA ALA A 137 -41.61 29.01 37.91
C ALA A 137 -41.56 30.53 38.12
N ALA A 138 -41.33 31.26 37.02
CA ALA A 138 -41.72 32.65 36.96
C ALA A 138 -43.26 32.70 36.98
N SER A 139 -43.82 33.33 38.02
CA SER A 139 -45.18 33.86 37.96
C SER A 139 -45.14 35.31 38.43
N ALA A 140 -45.10 36.20 37.44
CA ALA A 140 -45.55 37.57 37.59
C ALA A 140 -47.08 37.55 37.58
N SER A 141 -47.71 38.21 38.54
CA SER A 141 -49.10 38.69 38.47
C SER A 141 -49.32 39.73 39.59
N ASP A 142 -49.51 40.98 39.16
CA ASP A 142 -49.99 42.21 39.84
C ASP A 142 -49.56 42.57 41.27
#